data_AF-A0A2N2CYE7-F1
#
_entry.id   AF-A0A2N2CYE7-F1
#
_cell.length_a   1.000
_cell.length_b   1.000
_cell.length_c   1.000
_cell.angle_alpha   90.00
_cell.angle_beta   90.00
_cell.angle_gamma   90.00
#
_symmetry.space_group_name_H-M   'P 1'
#
loop_
_entity.id
_entity.type
_entity.pdbx_description
1 polymer ?
#
loop_
_entity_poly.entity_id
_entity_poly.type
_entity_poly.pdbx_seq_one_letter_code
_entity_poly.pdbx_strand_id
1 'polypeptide(L)'
;MSFEDGMKGFTFGIISLICIGVNIILSAVGLGTIAGIVSLAGLVTAIMAFIYGKKEFAADPDNKKAKTGKTIGLVLIIINIVFTVLAIIAFIALIGLAAAM
;
A
#
# COMPACT_ATOMS: atom_id res chain seq x y z
N MET A 1 -0.45 14.50 22.68
CA MET A 1 -0.92 14.56 21.27
C MET A 1 -2.42 14.69 21.27
N SER A 2 -3.02 15.46 20.35
CA SER A 2 -4.47 15.41 20.13
C SER A 2 -4.88 13.98 19.76
N PHE A 3 -6.05 13.52 20.20
CA PHE A 3 -6.59 12.19 19.85
C PHE A 3 -6.65 11.98 18.33
N GLU A 4 -6.85 13.07 17.59
CA GLU A 4 -6.90 13.12 16.13
C GLU A 4 -5.51 12.94 15.48
N ASP A 5 -4.44 13.38 16.15
CA ASP A 5 -3.07 13.18 15.68
C ASP A 5 -2.53 11.79 16.01
N GLY A 6 -3.07 11.09 17.01
CA GLY A 6 -2.63 9.76 17.42
C GLY A 6 -3.25 8.59 16.64
N MET A 7 -4.07 8.89 15.62
CA MET A 7 -4.79 7.89 14.83
C MET A 7 -4.58 8.03 13.32
N LYS A 8 -3.85 9.04 12.83
CA LYS A 8 -3.71 9.29 11.39
C LYS A 8 -3.03 8.11 10.71
N GLY A 9 -1.97 7.58 11.31
CA GLY A 9 -1.27 6.39 10.81
C GLY A 9 -2.21 5.19 10.65
N PHE A 10 -3.09 4.97 11.63
CA PHE A 10 -4.09 3.90 11.57
C PHE A 10 -5.14 4.16 10.47
N THR A 11 -5.70 5.36 10.41
CA THR A 11 -6.72 5.74 9.43
C THR A 11 -6.20 5.61 7.99
N PHE A 12 -5.00 6.11 7.70
CA PHE A 12 -4.38 5.93 6.39
C PHE A 12 -4.11 4.45 6.07
N GLY A 13 -3.76 3.63 7.06
CA GLY A 13 -3.58 2.19 6.89
C GLY A 13 -4.87 1.49 6.49
N ILE A 14 -5.99 1.84 7.12
CA ILE A 14 -7.32 1.32 6.76
C ILE A 14 -7.74 1.77 5.36
N ILE A 15 -7.54 3.05 5.01
CA ILE A 15 -7.85 3.54 3.65
C ILE A 15 -7.05 2.77 2.61
N SER A 16 -5.76 2.50 2.86
CA SER A 16 -4.91 1.73 1.96
C SER A 16 -5.44 0.30 1.76
N LEU A 17 -5.90 -0.37 2.83
CA LEU A 17 -6.55 -1.68 2.72
C LEU A 17 -7.84 -1.65 1.90
N ILE A 18 -8.64 -0.59 2.05
CA ILE A 18 -9.84 -0.38 1.24
C ILE A 18 -9.47 -0.20 -0.23
N CYS A 19 -8.44 0.59 -0.54
CA CYS A 19 -7.95 0.75 -1.91
C CYS A 19 -7.55 -0.60 -2.53
N ILE A 20 -6.92 -1.50 -1.77
CA ILE A 20 -6.59 -2.86 -2.25
C ILE A 20 -7.87 -3.66 -2.54
N GLY A 21 -8.84 -3.66 -1.63
CA GLY A 21 -10.11 -4.36 -1.85
C GLY A 21 -10.86 -3.86 -3.08
N VAL A 22 -10.92 -2.53 -3.26
CA VAL A 22 -11.52 -1.89 -4.44
C VAL A 22 -10.74 -2.25 -5.71
N ASN A 23 -9.42 -2.26 -5.66
CA ASN A 23 -8.57 -2.61 -6.79
C ASN A 23 -8.83 -4.04 -7.29
N ILE A 24 -9.00 -5.01 -6.39
CA ILE A 24 -9.33 -6.40 -6.73
C ILE A 24 -10.66 -6.47 -7.48
N ILE A 25 -11.68 -5.78 -6.97
CA ILE A 25 -13.00 -5.73 -7.60
C ILE A 25 -12.91 -5.09 -8.99
N LEU A 26 -12.25 -3.94 -9.11
CA LEU A 26 -12.08 -3.22 -10.38
C LEU A 26 -11.33 -4.04 -11.43
N SER A 27 -10.30 -4.78 -11.00
CA SER A 27 -9.54 -5.67 -11.88
C SER A 27 -10.39 -6.85 -12.34
N ALA A 28 -11.23 -7.42 -11.46
CA ALA A 28 -12.13 -8.51 -11.80
C ALA A 28 -13.23 -8.12 -12.80
N VAL A 29 -13.70 -6.86 -12.77
CA VAL A 29 -14.70 -6.34 -13.73
C VAL A 29 -14.09 -5.75 -15.01
N GLY A 30 -12.77 -5.89 -15.22
CA GLY A 30 -12.09 -5.45 -16.45
C GLY A 30 -11.76 -3.96 -16.52
N LEU A 31 -11.86 -3.21 -15.42
CA LEU A 31 -11.55 -1.78 -15.35
C LEU A 31 -10.07 -1.51 -14.99
N GLY A 32 -9.16 -2.11 -15.78
CA GLY A 32 -7.72 -2.12 -15.48
C GLY A 32 -7.08 -0.73 -15.32
N THR A 33 -7.48 0.26 -16.12
CA THR A 33 -6.94 1.62 -16.01
C THR A 33 -7.31 2.30 -14.69
N ILE A 34 -8.56 2.14 -14.26
CA ILE A 34 -9.06 2.70 -12.99
C ILE A 34 -8.43 1.95 -11.82
N ALA A 35 -8.28 0.62 -11.93
CA ALA A 35 -7.54 -0.18 -10.97
C ALA A 35 -6.11 0.36 -10.78
N GLY A 36 -5.38 0.66 -11.87
CA GLY A 36 -4.04 1.26 -11.80
C GLY A 36 -3.98 2.54 -10.96
N ILE A 37 -4.94 3.46 -11.15
CA ILE A 37 -5.02 4.72 -10.37
C ILE A 37 -5.30 4.43 -8.89
N VAL A 38 -6.24 3.52 -8.59
CA VAL A 38 -6.58 3.13 -7.21
C VAL A 38 -5.40 2.43 -6.53
N SER A 39 -4.61 1.64 -7.27
CA SER A 39 -3.38 1.01 -6.78
C SER A 39 -2.38 2.07 -6.32
N LEU A 40 -2.15 3.09 -7.14
CA LEU A 40 -1.24 4.19 -6.83
C LEU A 40 -1.70 4.97 -5.58
N ALA A 41 -3.01 5.25 -5.48
CA ALA A 41 -3.60 5.89 -4.30
C ALA A 41 -3.44 5.01 -3.04
N GLY A 42 -3.62 3.70 -3.17
CA GLY A 42 -3.37 2.71 -2.12
C GLY A 42 -1.93 2.72 -1.64
N LEU A 43 -0.96 2.86 -2.55
CA LEU A 43 0.46 2.97 -2.21
C LEU A 43 0.77 4.27 -1.47
N VAL A 44 0.29 5.41 -1.96
CA VAL A 44 0.50 6.71 -1.30
C VAL A 44 -0.07 6.70 0.12
N THR A 45 -1.26 6.13 0.31
CA THR A 45 -1.87 5.99 1.63
C THR A 45 -1.11 5.02 2.53
N ALA A 46 -0.52 3.93 2.01
CA ALA A 46 0.37 3.05 2.77
C ALA A 46 1.63 3.77 3.26
N ILE A 47 2.25 4.59 2.40
CA ILE A 47 3.42 5.41 2.75
C ILE A 47 3.06 6.41 3.85
N MET A 48 1.92 7.10 3.71
CA MET A 48 1.44 8.04 4.72
C MET A 48 1.12 7.33 6.04
N ALA A 49 0.50 6.14 6.00
CA ALA A 49 0.24 5.32 7.17
C ALA A 49 1.52 4.97 7.93
N PHE A 50 2.58 4.60 7.20
CA PHE A 50 3.87 4.31 7.79
C PHE A 50 4.53 5.55 8.41
N ILE A 51 4.56 6.68 7.70
CA ILE A 51 5.19 7.92 8.17
C ILE A 51 4.48 8.46 9.41
N TYR A 52 3.14 8.58 9.37
CA TYR A 52 2.37 9.06 10.52
C TYR A 52 2.39 8.06 11.66
N GLY A 53 2.22 6.76 11.40
CA GLY A 53 2.33 5.74 12.44
C GLY A 53 3.70 5.71 13.12
N LYS A 54 4.79 5.95 12.38
CA LYS A 54 6.14 6.08 12.94
C LYS A 54 6.28 7.32 13.83
N LYS A 55 5.76 8.48 13.38
CA LYS A 55 5.79 9.73 14.15
C LYS A 55 4.96 9.63 15.43
N GLU A 56 3.75 9.10 15.33
CA GLU A 56 2.83 8.86 16.44
C GLU A 56 3.43 7.89 17.47
N PHE A 57 4.00 6.78 17.02
CA PHE A 57 4.60 5.77 17.90
C PHE A 57 5.89 6.29 18.58
N ALA A 58 6.63 7.19 17.93
CA ALA A 58 7.80 7.81 18.54
C ALA A 58 7.43 8.83 19.62
N ALA A 59 6.28 9.49 19.46
CA ALA A 59 5.78 10.47 20.42
C ALA A 59 4.96 9.82 21.57
N ASP A 60 4.40 8.63 21.35
CA ASP A 60 3.73 7.81 22.37
C ASP A 60 3.92 6.30 22.06
N PRO A 61 4.90 5.63 22.72
CA PRO A 61 5.19 4.22 22.51
C PRO A 61 4.07 3.26 22.95
N ASP A 62 3.17 3.69 23.84
CA ASP A 62 2.07 2.87 24.35
C ASP A 62 0.83 2.94 23.45
N ASN A 63 0.83 3.82 22.45
CA ASN A 63 -0.25 3.93 21.48
C ASN A 63 -0.28 2.72 20.52
N LYS A 64 -1.13 1.75 20.86
CA LYS A 64 -1.38 0.54 20.06
C LYS A 64 -1.85 0.85 18.63
N LYS A 65 -2.63 1.92 18.41
CA LYS A 65 -3.13 2.29 17.08
C LYS A 65 -2.02 2.80 16.18
N ALA A 66 -1.10 3.60 16.72
CA ALA A 66 0.09 4.06 16.01
C ALA A 66 0.99 2.89 15.59
N LYS A 67 1.20 1.91 16.49
CA LYS A 67 1.93 0.68 16.17
C LYS A 67 1.26 -0.10 15.04
N THR A 68 -0.06 -0.24 15.09
CA THR A 68 -0.84 -0.92 14.05
C THR A 68 -0.76 -0.19 12.71
N GLY A 69 -0.96 1.12 12.69
CA GLY A 69 -0.86 1.94 11.47
C GLY A 69 0.52 1.87 10.82
N LYS A 70 1.58 1.98 11.63
CA LYS A 70 2.97 1.78 11.18
C LYS A 70 3.18 0.39 10.58
N THR A 71 2.68 -0.65 11.23
CA THR A 71 2.86 -2.04 10.79
C THR A 71 2.10 -2.30 9.49
N ILE A 72 0.84 -1.87 9.39
CA ILE A 72 0.04 -1.98 8.16
C ILE A 72 0.74 -1.26 7.02
N GLY A 73 1.13 0.01 7.22
CA GLY A 73 1.83 0.79 6.20
C GLY A 73 3.10 0.08 5.70
N LEU A 74 3.94 -0.43 6.60
CA LEU A 74 5.16 -1.15 6.25
C LEU A 74 4.85 -2.41 5.42
N VAL A 75 3.92 -3.25 5.88
CA VAL A 75 3.56 -4.51 5.21
C VAL A 75 3.04 -4.23 3.80
N LEU A 76 2.16 -3.24 3.65
CA LEU A 76 1.58 -2.89 2.34
C LEU A 76 2.63 -2.34 1.37
N ILE A 77 3.60 -1.56 1.84
CA ILE A 77 4.72 -1.09 1.01
C ILE A 77 5.56 -2.27 0.54
N ILE A 78 5.92 -3.20 1.44
CA ILE A 78 6.70 -4.40 1.09
C ILE A 78 5.97 -5.24 0.04
N ILE A 79 4.67 -5.49 0.24
CA ILE A 79 3.85 -6.24 -0.72
C ILE A 79 3.87 -5.56 -2.09
N ASN A 80 3.69 -4.24 -2.16
CA ASN A 80 3.73 -3.50 -3.43
C ASN A 80 5.09 -3.60 -4.12
N ILE A 81 6.20 -3.54 -3.36
CA ILE A 81 7.56 -3.71 -3.92
C ILE A 81 7.71 -5.12 -4.51
N VAL A 82 7.29 -6.16 -3.77
CA VAL A 82 7.38 -7.55 -4.24
C VAL A 82 6.57 -7.73 -5.52
N PHE A 83 5.32 -7.26 -5.57
CA PHE A 83 4.50 -7.32 -6.79
C PHE A 83 5.11 -6.57 -7.96
N THR A 84 5.69 -5.39 -7.71
CA THR A 84 6.36 -4.60 -8.76
C THR A 84 7.55 -5.36 -9.33
N VAL A 85 8.39 -5.96 -8.47
CA VAL A 85 9.54 -6.78 -8.91
C VAL A 85 9.06 -7.99 -9.72
N LEU A 86 8.03 -8.70 -9.27
CA LEU A 86 7.44 -9.81 -10.02
C LEU A 86 6.90 -9.38 -11.39
N ALA A 87 6.23 -8.23 -11.46
CA ALA A 87 5.72 -7.68 -12.72
C ALA A 87 6.86 -7.34 -13.69
N ILE A 88 7.96 -6.75 -13.20
CA ILE A 88 9.15 -6.45 -14.01
C ILE A 88 9.78 -7.74 -14.53
N ILE A 89 9.96 -8.76 -13.68
CA ILE A 89 10.52 -10.06 -14.10
C ILE A 89 9.65 -10.70 -15.18
N ALA A 90 8.33 -10.72 -14.98
CA ALA A 90 7.39 -11.26 -15.95
C ALA A 90 7.46 -10.50 -17.29
N PHE A 91 7.54 -9.17 -17.25
CA PHE A 91 7.67 -8.34 -18.45
C PHE A 91 8.98 -8.61 -19.22
N ILE A 92 10.11 -8.71 -18.50
CA ILE A 92 11.41 -9.04 -19.12
C ILE A 92 11.37 -10.43 -19.75
N ALA A 93 10.79 -11.43 -19.07
CA ALA A 93 10.64 -12.77 -19.62
C ALA A 93 9.77 -12.79 -20.88
N LEU A 94 8.71 -11.98 -20.92
CA LEU A 94 7.82 -11.83 -22.08
C LEU A 94 8.55 -11.22 -23.28
N ILE A 95 9.34 -10.17 -23.05
CA ILE A 95 10.18 -9.56 -24.09
C ILE A 95 11.25 -10.53 -24.59
N GLY A 96 11.91 -11.25 -23.68
CA GLY A 96 12.92 -12.25 -24.02
C GLY A 96 12.36 -13.40 -24.85
N LEU A 97 11.14 -13.86 -24.53
CA LEU A 97 10.43 -14.88 -25.31
C LEU A 97 10.03 -14.35 -26.70
N ALA A 98 9.54 -13.11 -26.78
CA ALA A 98 9.18 -12.48 -28.05
C ALA A 98 10.39 -12.25 -28.97
N ALA A 99 11.59 -12.02 -28.41
CA ALA A 99 12.83 -11.91 -29.18
C ALA A 99 13.41 -13.26 -29.64
N ALA A 100 12.90 -14.38 -29.10
CA ALA A 100 13.36 -15.73 -29.41
C ALA A 100 12.44 -16.48 -30.40
N MET A 101 11.32 -15.88 -30.81
CA MET A 101 10.41 -16.36 -31.87
C MET A 101 10.62 -15.56 -33.16
#